data_AF-A0AAV6WRT4-F1
#
_entry.id   AF-A0AAV6WRT4-F1
#
_cell.length_a   1.000
_cell.length_b   1.000
_cell.length_c   1.000
_cell.angle_alpha   90.00
_cell.angle_beta   90.00
_cell.angle_gamma   90.00
#
_symmetry.space_group_name_H-M   'P 1'
#
loop_
_entity.id
_entity.type
_entity.pdbx_description
1 polymer ?
#
loop_
_entity_poly.entity_id
_entity_poly.type
_entity_poly.pdbx_seq_one_letter_code
_entity_poly.pdbx_strand_id
1 'polypeptide(L)'
;MDANWKLENWELKGCCQRQQIIFLALVGVFMLVILALWRTFLLTPFKLITVFLHELSHAIACLLTCGKVEGIKVHANEGGVTQTRGGIYWIILPAGYLGSSLWGLIFILSSTKPLTAMIAAGCLLLSLFIVLFIAKNWTLRGLCIGFIAFIAVIWWLQIETSFHILSYVILFIGVMNSLFSVYDIYDDLISRRVNSSDAERFAELCPCCNGVGWGILCESIGKFFFQISDAVFSKVNIGGLRKPTSSLNILSIFTYSEFVSSLFFWSEDG
;
A
#
# COMPACT_ATOMS: atom_id res chain seq x y z
N MET A 1 -34.97 -40.54 -6.52
CA MET A 1 -33.82 -39.81 -7.11
C MET A 1 -33.28 -38.98 -5.98
N ASP A 2 -32.40 -39.57 -5.18
CA ASP A 2 -31.97 -38.98 -3.91
C ASP A 2 -30.45 -38.94 -3.93
N ALA A 3 -29.95 -37.75 -4.24
CA ALA A 3 -28.55 -37.49 -4.49
C ALA A 3 -27.85 -37.29 -3.13
N ASN A 4 -27.20 -38.34 -2.67
CA ASN A 4 -26.60 -38.44 -1.35
C ASN A 4 -25.16 -37.88 -1.42
N TRP A 5 -25.00 -36.58 -1.13
CA TRP A 5 -23.70 -35.94 -1.08
C TRP A 5 -23.06 -36.17 0.28
N LYS A 6 -22.15 -37.15 0.36
CA LYS A 6 -21.18 -37.22 1.45
C LYS A 6 -20.33 -35.95 1.41
N LEU A 7 -20.64 -35.00 2.28
CA LEU A 7 -19.71 -33.94 2.65
C LEU A 7 -18.54 -34.61 3.38
N GLU A 8 -17.40 -34.73 2.71
CA GLU A 8 -16.16 -35.09 3.37
C GLU A 8 -15.89 -34.04 4.45
N ASN A 9 -15.82 -34.46 5.72
CA ASN A 9 -15.42 -33.58 6.81
C ASN A 9 -13.90 -33.49 6.81
N TRP A 10 -13.38 -32.47 6.13
CA TRP A 10 -11.98 -32.02 6.20
C TRP A 10 -11.76 -31.16 7.44
N GLU A 11 -12.07 -31.72 8.62
CA GLU A 11 -11.51 -31.18 9.85
C GLU A 11 -9.98 -31.42 9.82
N LEU A 12 -9.28 -30.45 9.23
CA LEU A 12 -7.83 -30.39 9.14
C LEU A 12 -7.23 -30.19 10.53
N LYS A 13 -7.13 -31.28 11.30
CA LYS A 13 -6.23 -31.38 12.44
C LYS A 13 -4.78 -31.40 11.93
N GLY A 14 -4.24 -30.22 11.60
CA GLY A 14 -2.82 -30.04 11.26
C GLY A 14 -2.46 -28.94 10.24
N CYS A 15 -3.42 -28.22 9.67
CA CYS A 15 -3.12 -27.21 8.64
C CYS A 15 -3.24 -25.79 9.18
N CYS A 16 -2.10 -25.16 9.47
CA CYS A 16 -2.04 -23.70 9.52
C CYS A 16 -0.63 -23.14 9.22
N GLN A 17 0.46 -23.79 9.69
CA GLN A 17 1.80 -23.20 9.57
C GLN A 17 2.41 -23.18 8.15
N ARG A 18 2.28 -24.24 7.34
CA ARG A 18 3.05 -24.35 6.09
C ARG A 18 2.66 -23.31 5.02
N GLN A 19 1.37 -23.09 4.79
CA GLN A 19 0.91 -22.13 3.78
C GLN A 19 1.21 -20.68 4.19
N GLN A 20 1.16 -20.38 5.49
CA GLN A 20 1.51 -19.07 6.03
C GLN A 20 3.01 -18.80 5.92
N ILE A 21 3.85 -19.79 6.23
CA ILE A 21 5.30 -19.68 6.03
C ILE A 21 5.62 -19.44 4.56
N ILE A 22 4.94 -20.15 3.64
CA ILE A 22 5.12 -19.95 2.19
C ILE A 22 4.70 -18.53 1.78
N PHE A 23 3.56 -18.04 2.27
CA PHE A 23 3.10 -16.68 1.98
C PHE A 23 4.07 -15.62 2.51
N LEU A 24 4.51 -15.74 3.76
CA LEU A 24 5.49 -14.82 4.37
C LEU A 24 6.84 -14.89 3.65
N ALA A 25 7.30 -16.10 3.29
CA ALA A 25 8.51 -16.28 2.51
C ALA A 25 8.39 -15.63 1.13
N LEU A 26 7.24 -15.76 0.46
CA LEU A 26 6.96 -15.13 -0.82
C LEU A 26 7.00 -13.60 -0.72
N VAL A 27 6.41 -13.02 0.34
CA VAL A 27 6.51 -11.57 0.58
C VAL A 27 7.96 -11.17 0.83
N GLY A 28 8.70 -11.91 1.66
CA GLY A 28 10.12 -11.65 1.91
C GLY A 28 10.96 -11.70 0.62
N VAL A 29 10.71 -12.69 -0.24
CA VAL A 29 11.37 -12.80 -1.55
C VAL A 29 11.03 -11.61 -2.43
N PHE A 30 9.75 -11.22 -2.53
CA PHE A 30 9.36 -10.04 -3.28
C PHE A 30 10.01 -8.77 -2.74
N MET A 31 10.09 -8.59 -1.42
CA MET A 31 10.80 -7.45 -0.84
C MET A 31 12.28 -7.42 -1.26
N LEU A 32 12.99 -8.55 -1.16
CA LEU A 32 14.39 -8.63 -1.56
C LEU A 32 14.59 -8.35 -3.05
N VAL A 33 13.73 -8.91 -3.90
CA VAL A 33 13.74 -8.68 -5.35
C VAL A 33 13.50 -7.20 -5.65
N ILE A 34 12.52 -6.58 -5.01
CA ILE A 34 12.20 -5.16 -5.18
C ILE A 34 13.39 -4.28 -4.77
N LEU A 35 14.00 -4.55 -3.62
CA LEU A 35 15.17 -3.81 -3.15
C LEU A 35 16.37 -3.98 -4.09
N ALA A 36 16.62 -5.20 -4.57
CA ALA A 36 17.69 -5.47 -5.53
C ALA A 36 17.47 -4.77 -6.87
N LEU A 37 16.23 -4.72 -7.36
CA LEU A 37 15.86 -4.07 -8.61
C LEU A 37 15.51 -2.58 -8.44
N TRP A 38 15.66 -2.00 -7.25
CA TRP A 38 15.17 -0.65 -6.93
C TRP A 38 15.69 0.44 -7.87
N ARG A 39 16.95 0.33 -8.31
CA ARG A 39 17.58 1.30 -9.23
C ARG A 39 17.38 0.98 -10.71
N THR A 40 16.63 -0.07 -11.04
CA THR A 40 16.41 -0.48 -12.43
C THR A 40 15.19 0.20 -13.05
N PHE A 41 15.26 0.47 -14.35
CA PHE A 41 14.15 1.05 -15.11
C PHE A 41 12.90 0.16 -15.14
N LEU A 42 13.07 -1.15 -14.92
CA LEU A 42 11.97 -2.11 -14.92
C LEU A 42 10.94 -1.82 -13.81
N LEU A 43 11.38 -1.29 -12.66
CA LEU A 43 10.49 -0.95 -11.55
C LEU A 43 9.88 0.46 -11.68
N THR A 44 10.39 1.32 -12.56
CA THR A 44 9.87 2.68 -12.76
C THR A 44 8.35 2.74 -12.94
N PRO A 45 7.70 1.97 -13.83
CA PRO A 45 6.23 2.00 -13.93
C PRO A 45 5.54 1.57 -12.63
N PHE A 46 6.11 0.62 -11.89
CA PHE A 46 5.57 0.18 -10.60
C PHE A 46 5.78 1.19 -9.48
N LYS A 47 6.82 2.02 -9.54
CA LYS A 47 6.96 3.16 -8.61
C LYS A 47 5.99 4.28 -8.94
N LEU A 48 5.69 4.50 -10.23
CA LEU A 48 4.70 5.50 -10.61
C LEU A 48 3.28 5.10 -10.19
N ILE A 49 2.94 3.80 -10.15
CA ILE A 49 1.64 3.38 -9.61
C ILE A 49 1.53 3.60 -8.09
N THR A 50 2.64 3.46 -7.35
CA THR A 50 2.64 3.73 -5.90
C THR A 50 2.48 5.22 -5.61
N VAL A 51 3.17 6.08 -6.36
CA VAL A 51 2.96 7.54 -6.32
C VAL A 51 1.52 7.90 -6.71
N PHE A 52 0.94 7.23 -7.71
CA PHE A 52 -0.47 7.42 -8.04
C PHE A 52 -1.40 7.09 -6.86
N LEU A 53 -1.15 5.99 -6.13
CA LEU A 53 -1.96 5.61 -4.96
C LEU A 53 -1.78 6.59 -3.78
N HIS A 54 -0.60 7.17 -3.63
CA HIS A 54 -0.33 8.27 -2.69
C HIS A 54 -1.22 9.49 -3.01
N GLU A 55 -1.17 9.96 -4.26
CA GLU A 55 -1.96 11.09 -4.73
C GLU A 55 -3.47 10.82 -4.69
N LEU A 56 -3.88 9.60 -5.03
CA LEU A 56 -5.27 9.17 -4.90
C LEU A 56 -5.75 9.27 -3.45
N SER A 57 -4.87 9.03 -2.48
CA SER A 57 -5.23 9.09 -1.07
C SER A 57 -5.44 10.53 -0.58
N HIS A 58 -4.63 11.50 -1.05
CA HIS A 58 -4.93 12.92 -0.87
C HIS A 58 -6.28 13.31 -1.49
N ALA A 59 -6.57 12.82 -2.70
CA ALA A 59 -7.82 13.10 -3.39
C ALA A 59 -9.04 12.55 -2.62
N ILE A 60 -8.95 11.31 -2.10
CA ILE A 60 -9.99 10.70 -1.28
C ILE A 60 -10.18 11.48 0.03
N ALA A 61 -9.11 11.83 0.73
CA ALA A 61 -9.20 12.61 1.97
C ALA A 61 -9.79 14.00 1.74
N CYS A 62 -9.49 14.64 0.60
CA CYS A 62 -10.10 15.90 0.20
C CYS A 62 -11.61 15.74 0.02
N LEU A 63 -12.06 14.72 -0.71
CA LEU A 63 -13.49 14.45 -0.91
C LEU A 63 -14.22 14.15 0.42
N LEU A 64 -13.61 13.35 1.30
CA LEU A 64 -14.16 13.02 2.62
C LEU A 64 -14.27 14.24 3.55
N THR A 65 -13.39 15.21 3.39
CA THR A 65 -13.42 16.48 4.15
C THR A 65 -14.24 17.58 3.46
N CYS A 66 -15.11 17.19 2.51
CA CYS A 66 -15.97 18.08 1.73
C CYS A 66 -15.22 19.10 0.86
N GLY A 67 -13.97 18.82 0.51
CA GLY A 67 -13.21 19.54 -0.50
C GLY A 67 -13.50 19.07 -1.93
N LYS A 68 -12.92 19.77 -2.91
CA LYS A 68 -13.05 19.46 -4.34
C LYS A 68 -11.68 19.15 -4.93
N VAL A 69 -11.57 18.04 -5.66
CA VAL A 69 -10.34 17.68 -6.40
C VAL A 69 -10.41 18.31 -7.80
N GLU A 70 -9.44 19.15 -8.15
CA GLU A 70 -9.38 19.85 -9.43
C GLU A 70 -8.55 19.09 -10.49
N GLY A 71 -7.62 18.24 -10.05
CA GLY A 71 -6.81 17.41 -10.92
C GLY A 71 -5.69 16.69 -10.19
N ILE A 72 -5.19 15.63 -10.82
CA ILE A 72 -4.03 14.86 -10.34
C ILE A 72 -2.96 14.89 -11.42
N LYS A 73 -1.70 15.02 -11.01
CA LYS A 73 -0.52 14.92 -11.87
C LYS A 73 0.49 13.98 -11.23
N VAL A 74 1.03 13.06 -12.03
CA VAL A 74 2.14 12.19 -11.62
C VAL A 74 3.25 12.29 -12.65
N HIS A 75 4.42 12.73 -12.22
CA HIS A 75 5.58 12.98 -13.06
C HIS A 75 6.50 11.77 -13.12
N ALA A 76 7.27 11.64 -14.20
CA ALA A 76 8.15 10.49 -14.43
C ALA A 76 9.36 10.41 -13.47
N ASN A 77 9.63 11.50 -12.74
CA ASN A 77 10.65 11.58 -11.70
C ASN A 77 10.13 11.14 -10.31
N GLU A 78 9.12 10.27 -10.28
CA GLU A 78 8.52 9.73 -9.05
C GLU A 78 7.82 10.80 -8.17
N GLY A 79 7.58 12.01 -8.69
CA GLY A 79 6.85 13.07 -7.99
C GLY A 79 5.36 13.11 -8.35
N GLY A 80 4.51 13.40 -7.38
CA GLY A 80 3.07 13.58 -7.56
C GLY A 80 2.60 14.97 -7.11
N VAL A 81 1.43 15.39 -7.61
CA VAL A 81 0.69 16.52 -7.03
C VAL A 81 -0.81 16.39 -7.28
N THR A 82 -1.57 16.46 -6.18
CA THR A 82 -3.03 16.54 -6.19
C THR A 82 -3.48 17.96 -5.94
N GLN A 83 -4.14 18.55 -6.94
CA GLN A 83 -4.71 19.88 -6.83
C GLN A 83 -6.07 19.79 -6.14
N THR A 84 -6.14 20.29 -4.91
CA THR A 84 -7.35 20.32 -4.08
C THR A 84 -7.83 21.74 -3.85
N ARG A 85 -9.14 21.93 -3.75
CA ARG A 85 -9.80 23.18 -3.41
C ARG A 85 -10.72 22.97 -2.22
N GLY A 86 -10.35 23.57 -1.09
CA GLY A 86 -11.06 23.39 0.18
C GLY A 86 -10.79 22.02 0.81
N GLY A 87 -11.56 21.69 1.84
CA GLY A 87 -11.31 20.54 2.71
C GLY A 87 -10.37 20.88 3.87
N ILE A 88 -10.11 19.88 4.71
CA ILE A 88 -9.29 20.04 5.92
C ILE A 88 -7.86 19.60 5.60
N TYR A 89 -6.97 20.55 5.31
CA TYR A 89 -5.56 20.27 4.94
C TYR A 89 -4.81 19.44 5.99
N TRP A 90 -5.18 19.57 7.27
CA TRP A 90 -4.67 18.75 8.37
C TRP A 90 -4.90 17.24 8.20
N ILE A 91 -5.93 16.83 7.47
CA ILE A 91 -6.23 15.43 7.17
C ILE A 91 -5.69 15.06 5.78
N ILE A 92 -5.79 15.99 4.83
CA ILE A 92 -5.39 15.75 3.44
C ILE A 92 -3.90 15.49 3.34
N LEU A 93 -3.03 16.30 3.95
CA LEU A 93 -1.57 16.17 3.83
C LEU A 93 -1.02 14.83 4.38
N PRO A 94 -1.39 14.36 5.58
CA PRO A 94 -0.93 13.04 6.01
C PRO A 94 -1.56 11.90 5.19
N ALA A 95 -2.72 12.09 4.55
CA ALA A 95 -3.41 11.00 3.86
C ALA A 95 -2.60 10.34 2.73
N GLY A 96 -1.62 11.02 2.14
CA GLY A 96 -0.74 10.44 1.12
C GLY A 96 0.05 9.24 1.66
N TYR A 97 0.99 9.49 2.59
CA TYR A 97 1.84 8.45 3.17
C TYR A 97 1.02 7.34 3.84
N LEU A 98 -0.06 7.72 4.52
CA LEU A 98 -0.94 6.76 5.20
C LEU A 98 -1.70 5.90 4.21
N GLY A 99 -2.27 6.52 3.19
CA GLY A 99 -3.01 5.83 2.17
C GLY A 99 -2.12 4.86 1.41
N SER A 100 -0.90 5.23 1.07
CA SER A 100 0.10 4.34 0.46
C SER A 100 0.30 3.07 1.31
N SER A 101 0.42 3.20 2.62
CA SER A 101 0.52 2.04 3.50
C SER A 101 -0.77 1.23 3.61
N LEU A 102 -1.95 1.88 3.51
CA LEU A 102 -3.25 1.19 3.60
C LEU A 102 -3.46 0.35 2.36
N TRP A 103 -3.26 0.96 1.19
CA TRP A 103 -3.37 0.28 -0.08
C TRP A 103 -2.40 -0.89 -0.17
N GLY A 104 -1.16 -0.72 0.32
CA GLY A 104 -0.19 -1.81 0.40
C GLY A 104 -0.71 -3.00 1.21
N LEU A 105 -1.19 -2.74 2.44
CA LEU A 105 -1.77 -3.76 3.31
C LEU A 105 -3.01 -4.42 2.69
N ILE A 106 -3.92 -3.62 2.13
CA ILE A 106 -5.16 -4.10 1.48
C ILE A 106 -4.82 -5.04 0.33
N PHE A 107 -3.86 -4.69 -0.52
CA PHE A 107 -3.46 -5.53 -1.65
C PHE A 107 -2.75 -6.82 -1.20
N ILE A 108 -1.85 -6.74 -0.22
CA ILE A 108 -1.19 -7.92 0.36
C ILE A 108 -2.24 -8.88 0.92
N LEU A 109 -3.20 -8.40 1.70
CA LEU A 109 -4.25 -9.25 2.28
C LEU A 109 -5.22 -9.78 1.22
N SER A 110 -5.60 -8.95 0.26
CA SER A 110 -6.48 -9.34 -0.84
C SER A 110 -5.87 -10.42 -1.73
N SER A 111 -4.55 -10.50 -1.80
CA SER A 111 -3.86 -11.54 -2.57
C SER A 111 -4.00 -12.96 -2.02
N THR A 112 -4.44 -13.12 -0.76
CA THR A 112 -4.51 -14.44 -0.10
C THR A 112 -5.58 -15.35 -0.67
N LYS A 113 -6.64 -14.80 -1.27
CA LYS A 113 -7.71 -15.55 -1.93
C LYS A 113 -7.90 -15.01 -3.35
N PRO A 114 -8.16 -15.88 -4.35
CA PRO A 114 -8.32 -15.44 -5.73
C PRO A 114 -9.50 -14.48 -5.91
N LEU A 115 -10.62 -14.72 -5.22
CA LEU A 115 -11.78 -13.83 -5.27
C LEU A 115 -11.45 -12.42 -4.76
N THR A 116 -10.77 -12.30 -3.62
CA THR A 116 -10.40 -11.00 -3.05
C THR A 116 -9.35 -10.29 -3.92
N ALA A 117 -8.44 -11.05 -4.55
CA ALA A 117 -7.46 -10.49 -5.47
C ALA A 117 -8.13 -9.92 -6.73
N MET A 118 -9.15 -10.61 -7.27
CA MET A 118 -9.97 -10.11 -8.38
C MET A 118 -10.73 -8.84 -7.99
N ILE A 119 -11.37 -8.81 -6.82
CA ILE A 119 -12.06 -7.61 -6.32
C ILE A 119 -11.06 -6.44 -6.21
N ALA A 120 -9.90 -6.66 -5.60
CA ALA A 120 -8.87 -5.64 -5.45
C ALA A 120 -8.34 -5.13 -6.79
N ALA A 121 -8.07 -6.02 -7.74
CA ALA A 121 -7.68 -5.67 -9.10
C ALA A 121 -8.78 -4.87 -9.82
N GLY A 122 -10.06 -5.23 -9.61
CA GLY A 122 -11.21 -4.51 -10.16
C GLY A 122 -11.34 -3.10 -9.59
N CYS A 123 -11.15 -2.93 -8.27
CA CYS A 123 -11.10 -1.62 -7.63
C CYS A 123 -9.93 -0.77 -8.15
N LEU A 124 -8.75 -1.38 -8.33
CA LEU A 124 -7.58 -0.69 -8.89
C LEU A 124 -7.86 -0.25 -10.34
N LEU A 125 -8.39 -1.13 -11.19
CA LEU A 125 -8.79 -0.81 -12.56
C LEU A 125 -9.82 0.33 -12.61
N LEU A 126 -10.84 0.29 -11.76
CA LEU A 126 -11.84 1.34 -11.68
C LEU A 126 -11.23 2.67 -11.26
N SER A 127 -10.33 2.67 -10.27
CA SER A 127 -9.63 3.88 -9.84
C SER A 127 -8.77 4.48 -10.96
N LEU A 128 -8.04 3.64 -11.69
CA LEU A 128 -7.23 4.05 -12.84
C LEU A 128 -8.09 4.62 -13.97
N PHE A 129 -9.25 4.02 -14.20
CA PHE A 129 -10.20 4.48 -15.21
C PHE A 129 -10.81 5.84 -14.85
N ILE A 130 -11.21 6.04 -13.59
CA ILE A 130 -11.72 7.34 -13.12
C ILE A 130 -10.65 8.41 -13.23
N VAL A 131 -9.42 8.13 -12.76
CA VAL A 131 -8.34 9.11 -12.80
C VAL A 131 -7.86 9.39 -14.21
N LEU A 132 -8.03 8.47 -15.18
CA LEU A 132 -7.73 8.75 -16.58
C LEU A 132 -8.41 10.02 -17.10
N PHE A 133 -9.64 10.32 -16.64
CA PHE A 133 -10.38 11.53 -16.98
C PHE A 133 -9.97 12.77 -16.17
N ILE A 134 -9.46 12.57 -14.95
CA ILE A 134 -9.04 13.64 -14.04
C ILE A 134 -7.57 14.04 -14.28
N ALA A 135 -6.79 13.14 -14.90
CA ALA A 135 -5.37 13.30 -15.16
C ALA A 135 -5.09 14.52 -16.04
N LYS A 136 -4.27 15.44 -15.51
CA LYS A 136 -3.89 16.69 -16.19
C LYS A 136 -2.66 16.54 -17.07
N ASN A 137 -1.85 15.49 -16.88
CA ASN A 137 -0.59 15.28 -17.61
C ASN A 137 -0.58 13.96 -18.39
N TRP A 138 0.19 13.94 -19.47
CA TRP A 138 0.30 12.77 -20.37
C TRP A 138 0.96 11.56 -19.71
N THR A 139 1.90 11.76 -18.79
CA THR A 139 2.56 10.68 -18.06
C THR A 139 1.57 9.86 -17.23
N LEU A 140 0.69 10.52 -16.47
CA LEU A 140 -0.34 9.83 -15.68
C LEU A 140 -1.36 9.13 -16.59
N ARG A 141 -1.76 9.75 -17.70
CA ARG A 141 -2.66 9.09 -18.68
C ARG A 141 -2.03 7.85 -19.29
N GLY A 142 -0.76 7.93 -19.69
CA GLY A 142 0.01 6.80 -20.20
C GLY A 142 0.16 5.69 -19.16
N LEU A 143 0.43 6.06 -17.91
CA LEU A 143 0.48 5.14 -16.78
C LEU A 143 -0.86 4.42 -16.59
N CYS A 144 -1.98 5.17 -16.55
CA CYS A 144 -3.31 4.60 -16.41
C CYS A 144 -3.63 3.62 -17.54
N ILE A 145 -3.43 4.03 -18.81
CA ILE A 145 -3.69 3.16 -19.96
C ILE A 145 -2.80 1.91 -19.92
N GLY A 146 -1.52 2.08 -19.62
CA GLY A 146 -0.56 0.98 -19.52
C GLY A 146 -0.94 -0.03 -18.44
N PHE A 147 -1.26 0.42 -17.22
CA PHE A 147 -1.66 -0.46 -16.13
C PHE A 147 -3.05 -1.07 -16.34
N ILE A 148 -4.00 -0.34 -16.93
CA ILE A 148 -5.31 -0.90 -17.31
C ILE A 148 -5.12 -2.05 -18.28
N ALA A 149 -4.34 -1.85 -19.35
CA ALA A 149 -4.05 -2.90 -20.33
C ALA A 149 -3.30 -4.08 -19.69
N PHE A 150 -2.28 -3.79 -18.87
CA PHE A 150 -1.50 -4.81 -18.17
C PHE A 150 -2.36 -5.68 -17.25
N ILE A 151 -3.16 -5.07 -16.36
CA ILE A 151 -4.03 -5.82 -15.45
C ILE A 151 -5.12 -6.57 -16.22
N ALA A 152 -5.68 -5.99 -17.28
CA ALA A 152 -6.69 -6.66 -18.12
C ALA A 152 -6.12 -7.92 -18.81
N VAL A 153 -4.89 -7.86 -19.32
CA VAL A 153 -4.21 -9.03 -19.91
C VAL A 153 -3.96 -10.11 -18.86
N ILE A 154 -3.46 -9.74 -17.67
CA ILE A 154 -3.24 -10.71 -16.58
C ILE A 154 -4.56 -11.31 -16.10
N TRP A 155 -5.62 -10.50 -16.04
CA TRP A 155 -6.95 -10.99 -15.69
C TRP A 155 -7.47 -12.00 -16.71
N TRP A 156 -7.33 -11.70 -18.00
CA TRP A 156 -7.68 -12.63 -19.08
C TRP A 156 -6.90 -13.94 -18.96
N LEU A 157 -5.58 -13.87 -18.78
CA LEU A 157 -4.72 -15.04 -18.60
C LEU A 157 -5.13 -15.89 -17.39
N GLN A 158 -5.59 -15.26 -16.31
CA GLN A 158 -6.11 -15.98 -15.14
C GLN A 158 -7.41 -16.73 -15.43
N ILE A 159 -8.27 -16.23 -16.31
CA ILE A 159 -9.50 -16.93 -16.69
C ILE A 159 -9.16 -18.18 -17.52
N GLU A 160 -8.21 -18.05 -18.44
CA GLU A 160 -7.80 -19.12 -19.36
C GLU A 160 -6.91 -20.19 -18.68
N THR A 161 -6.20 -19.82 -17.61
CA THR A 161 -5.19 -20.69 -17.00
C THR A 161 -5.56 -21.02 -15.55
N SER A 162 -5.34 -22.27 -15.12
CA SER A 162 -5.53 -22.67 -13.71
C SER A 162 -4.54 -22.02 -12.72
N PHE A 163 -3.61 -21.17 -13.19
CA PHE A 163 -2.63 -20.48 -12.36
C PHE A 163 -3.19 -19.13 -11.87
N HIS A 164 -3.11 -18.89 -10.56
CA HIS A 164 -3.59 -17.67 -9.89
C HIS A 164 -2.63 -16.47 -10.06
N ILE A 165 -2.27 -16.14 -11.31
CA ILE A 165 -1.25 -15.12 -11.63
C ILE A 165 -1.64 -13.73 -11.09
N LEU A 166 -2.93 -13.37 -11.15
CA LEU A 166 -3.41 -12.07 -10.67
C LEU A 166 -3.15 -11.88 -9.17
N SER A 167 -3.23 -12.95 -8.38
CA SER A 167 -2.98 -12.89 -6.93
C SER A 167 -1.52 -12.53 -6.65
N TYR A 168 -0.58 -13.08 -7.42
CA TYR A 168 0.84 -12.73 -7.31
C TYR A 168 1.13 -11.30 -7.77
N VAL A 169 0.47 -10.82 -8.83
CA VAL A 169 0.63 -9.43 -9.30
C VAL A 169 0.10 -8.44 -8.28
N ILE A 170 -1.07 -8.69 -7.70
CA ILE A 170 -1.64 -7.84 -6.64
C ILE A 170 -0.78 -7.89 -5.37
N LEU A 171 -0.25 -9.05 -5.00
CA LEU A 171 0.71 -9.16 -3.91
C LEU A 171 1.96 -8.30 -4.17
N PHE A 172 2.52 -8.39 -5.37
CA PHE A 172 3.69 -7.61 -5.77
C PHE A 172 3.42 -6.11 -5.71
N ILE A 173 2.29 -5.64 -6.25
CA ILE A 173 1.87 -4.22 -6.17
C ILE A 173 1.70 -3.80 -4.70
N GLY A 174 1.11 -4.65 -3.86
CA GLY A 174 0.96 -4.37 -2.43
C GLY A 174 2.28 -4.21 -1.70
N VAL A 175 3.23 -5.14 -1.92
CA VAL A 175 4.57 -5.09 -1.34
C VAL A 175 5.35 -3.86 -1.84
N MET A 176 5.25 -3.55 -3.14
CA MET A 176 5.82 -2.33 -3.73
C MET A 176 5.29 -1.08 -3.02
N ASN A 177 3.98 -0.98 -2.80
CA ASN A 177 3.38 0.20 -2.19
C ASN A 177 3.79 0.40 -0.74
N SER A 178 3.88 -0.70 0.03
CA SER A 178 4.39 -0.65 1.40
C SER A 178 5.86 -0.22 1.48
N LEU A 179 6.73 -0.76 0.61
CA LEU A 179 8.14 -0.38 0.58
C LEU A 179 8.34 1.06 0.08
N PHE A 180 7.56 1.48 -0.92
CA PHE A 180 7.65 2.81 -1.49
C PHE A 180 7.26 3.88 -0.47
N SER A 181 6.21 3.65 0.33
CA SER A 181 5.83 4.59 1.40
C SER A 181 6.97 4.85 2.41
N VAL A 182 7.73 3.80 2.77
CA VAL A 182 8.91 3.95 3.64
C VAL A 182 10.02 4.72 2.97
N TYR A 183 10.28 4.42 1.69
CA TYR A 183 11.29 5.12 0.90
C TYR A 183 10.94 6.61 0.72
N ASP A 184 9.69 6.94 0.46
CA ASP A 184 9.21 8.30 0.23
C ASP A 184 9.41 9.17 1.48
N ILE A 185 9.03 8.65 2.66
CA ILE A 185 9.29 9.29 3.95
C ILE A 185 10.80 9.50 4.17
N TYR A 186 11.62 8.50 3.84
CA TYR A 186 13.07 8.59 3.98
C TYR A 186 13.68 9.64 3.03
N ASP A 187 13.27 9.66 1.76
CA ASP A 187 13.81 10.59 0.77
C ASP A 187 13.41 12.04 1.09
N ASP A 188 12.15 12.24 1.51
CA ASP A 188 11.61 13.57 1.83
C ASP A 188 12.19 14.15 3.13
N LEU A 189 12.34 13.34 4.19
CA LEU A 189 12.79 13.84 5.50
C LEU A 189 14.32 13.92 5.63
N ILE A 190 15.07 12.98 5.04
CA ILE A 190 16.51 12.83 5.30
C ILE A 190 17.35 13.16 4.07
N SER A 191 17.02 12.56 2.92
CA SER A 191 17.89 12.58 1.74
C SER A 191 17.90 13.93 1.04
N ARG A 192 16.72 14.54 0.85
CA ARG A 192 16.58 15.73 -0.01
C ARG A 192 16.03 16.98 0.65
N ARG A 193 15.43 16.90 1.86
CA ARG A 193 14.70 18.00 2.54
C ARG A 193 14.08 18.95 1.51
N VAL A 194 13.14 18.43 0.74
CA VAL A 194 12.49 19.23 -0.31
C VAL A 194 11.50 20.15 0.37
N ASN A 195 11.72 21.46 0.29
CA ASN A 195 10.89 22.51 0.90
C ASN A 195 9.42 22.56 0.40
N SER A 196 8.96 21.57 -0.37
CA SER A 196 7.61 21.47 -0.91
C SER A 196 6.95 20.11 -0.69
N SER A 197 7.54 19.22 0.11
CA SER A 197 6.95 17.91 0.44
C SER A 197 5.71 18.05 1.33
N ASP A 198 4.88 17.01 1.39
CA ASP A 198 3.69 16.98 2.24
C ASP A 198 4.03 17.18 3.72
N ALA A 199 5.18 16.64 4.15
CA ALA A 199 5.69 16.80 5.51
C ALA A 199 6.03 18.26 5.84
N GLU A 200 6.71 18.98 4.92
CA GLU A 200 7.04 20.39 5.12
C GLU A 200 5.78 21.27 5.10
N ARG A 201 4.85 21.02 4.16
CA ARG A 201 3.56 21.73 4.09
C ARG A 201 2.72 21.54 5.36
N PHE A 202 2.81 20.37 5.97
CA PHE A 202 2.13 20.10 7.22
C PHE A 202 2.83 20.82 8.40
N ALA A 203 4.16 20.87 8.41
CA ALA A 203 4.94 21.64 9.39
C ALA A 203 4.65 23.15 9.32
N GLU A 204 4.50 23.73 8.11
CA GLU A 204 4.08 25.12 7.92
C GLU A 204 2.71 25.42 8.57
N LEU A 205 1.78 24.46 8.52
CA LEU A 205 0.45 24.58 9.13
C LEU A 205 0.48 24.41 10.66
N CYS A 206 1.51 23.77 11.22
CA CYS A 206 1.67 23.56 12.65
C CYS A 206 3.10 23.89 13.16
N PRO A 207 3.42 25.18 13.37
CA PRO A 207 4.76 25.62 13.78
C PRO A 207 5.23 25.10 15.14
N CYS A 208 4.32 24.67 16.01
CA CYS A 208 4.64 24.14 17.34
C CYS A 208 4.98 22.63 17.34
N CYS A 209 4.86 21.95 16.20
CA CYS A 209 4.97 20.49 16.08
C CYS A 209 6.05 20.05 15.08
N ASN A 210 7.10 20.85 14.87
CA ASN A 210 8.13 20.78 13.80
C ASN A 210 9.00 19.50 13.75
N GLY A 211 8.55 18.36 14.26
CA GLY A 211 9.17 17.05 14.07
C GLY A 211 8.55 16.01 14.98
N VAL A 212 8.40 16.36 16.27
CA VAL A 212 7.82 15.49 17.30
C VAL A 212 6.33 15.21 17.06
N GLY A 213 5.56 16.21 16.63
CA GLY A 213 4.14 16.01 16.30
C GLY A 213 3.94 15.14 15.07
N TRP A 214 4.86 15.21 14.09
CA TRP A 214 4.87 14.33 12.93
C TRP A 214 5.29 12.91 13.32
N GLY A 215 6.32 12.76 14.14
CA GLY A 215 6.72 11.48 14.73
C GLY A 215 5.57 10.81 15.48
N ILE A 216 4.87 11.55 16.35
CA ILE A 216 3.71 11.05 17.11
C ILE A 216 2.53 10.72 16.19
N LEU A 217 2.27 11.53 15.15
CA LEU A 217 1.21 11.26 14.18
C LEU A 217 1.54 9.98 13.39
N CYS A 218 2.73 9.91 12.79
CA CYS A 218 3.25 8.72 12.09
C CYS A 218 3.30 7.48 13.00
N GLU A 219 3.65 7.62 14.27
CA GLU A 219 3.69 6.52 15.25
C GLU A 219 2.27 6.09 15.64
N SER A 220 1.37 7.03 15.92
CA SER A 220 -0.04 6.75 16.25
C SER A 220 -0.72 6.04 15.09
N ILE A 221 -0.36 6.42 13.87
CA ILE A 221 -0.91 5.82 12.68
C ILE A 221 -0.22 4.48 12.36
N GLY A 222 1.09 4.38 12.53
CA GLY A 222 1.80 3.09 12.49
C GLY A 222 1.20 2.07 13.48
N LYS A 223 0.84 2.52 14.69
CA LYS A 223 0.13 1.73 15.70
C LYS A 223 -1.30 1.37 15.28
N PHE A 224 -2.04 2.29 14.68
CA PHE A 224 -3.38 2.02 14.13
C PHE A 224 -3.33 0.96 13.03
N PHE A 225 -2.33 1.02 12.15
CA PHE A 225 -2.15 0.06 11.07
C PHE A 225 -1.62 -1.27 11.58
N PHE A 226 -0.73 -1.27 12.58
CA PHE A 226 -0.33 -2.47 13.29
C PHE A 226 -1.57 -3.15 13.87
N GLN A 227 -2.43 -2.41 14.57
CA GLN A 227 -3.67 -2.91 15.15
C GLN A 227 -4.67 -3.40 14.11
N ILE A 228 -4.79 -2.73 12.95
CA ILE A 228 -5.60 -3.22 11.83
C ILE A 228 -5.00 -4.48 11.25
N SER A 229 -3.68 -4.53 11.02
CA SER A 229 -3.03 -5.72 10.51
C SER A 229 -3.23 -6.88 11.49
N ASP A 230 -3.01 -6.68 12.79
CA ASP A 230 -3.22 -7.68 13.85
C ASP A 230 -4.68 -8.09 13.95
N ALA A 231 -5.63 -7.15 13.90
CA ALA A 231 -7.06 -7.44 13.96
C ALA A 231 -7.54 -8.18 12.71
N VAL A 232 -6.98 -7.86 11.54
CA VAL A 232 -7.31 -8.51 10.27
C VAL A 232 -6.64 -9.88 10.19
N PHE A 233 -5.37 -10.04 10.56
CA PHE A 233 -4.75 -11.36 10.71
C PHE A 233 -5.43 -12.21 11.80
N SER A 234 -6.04 -11.58 12.80
CA SER A 234 -6.85 -12.25 13.83
C SER A 234 -8.28 -12.60 13.37
N LYS A 235 -8.86 -11.87 12.39
CA LYS A 235 -10.27 -12.06 11.92
C LYS A 235 -10.39 -12.70 10.55
N VAL A 236 -9.39 -12.60 9.69
CA VAL A 236 -9.27 -13.46 8.52
C VAL A 236 -9.08 -14.85 9.10
N ASN A 237 -10.16 -15.63 9.09
CA ASN A 237 -10.12 -17.04 9.41
C ASN A 237 -9.34 -17.76 8.31
N ILE A 238 -8.02 -17.57 8.29
CA ILE A 238 -7.06 -18.47 7.68
C ILE A 238 -7.02 -19.68 8.62
N GLY A 239 -8.08 -20.49 8.60
CA GLY A 239 -8.19 -21.77 9.30
C GLY A 239 -7.62 -21.84 10.72
N GLY A 240 -8.12 -21.03 11.67
CA GLY A 240 -7.83 -21.25 13.10
C GLY A 240 -6.39 -20.90 13.54
N LEU A 241 -5.99 -19.64 13.38
CA LEU A 241 -4.77 -19.13 13.99
C LEU A 241 -4.96 -18.80 15.48
N ARG A 242 -4.15 -19.46 16.33
CA ARG A 242 -3.76 -18.96 17.66
C ARG A 242 -2.42 -18.21 17.49
N LYS A 243 -2.26 -17.06 18.17
CA LYS A 243 -1.10 -16.18 18.14
C LYS A 243 0.24 -16.97 18.13
N PRO A 244 1.25 -16.58 17.33
CA PRO A 244 2.59 -17.12 17.48
C PRO A 244 3.15 -16.69 18.86
N THR A 245 3.10 -17.62 19.81
CA THR A 245 3.82 -17.53 21.08
C THR A 245 5.29 -17.85 20.82
N SER A 246 6.07 -16.89 20.32
CA SER A 246 7.53 -16.73 20.56
C SER A 246 8.20 -15.90 19.45
N SER A 247 8.69 -14.72 19.86
CA SER A 247 9.97 -14.09 19.48
C SER A 247 10.36 -13.82 18.02
N LEU A 248 9.51 -14.04 17.03
CA LEU A 248 9.70 -13.50 15.67
C LEU A 248 8.63 -12.45 15.40
N ASN A 249 8.93 -11.21 15.77
CA ASN A 249 8.18 -10.01 15.41
C ASN A 249 8.26 -9.78 13.88
N ILE A 250 7.78 -10.71 13.06
CA ILE A 250 7.72 -10.52 11.59
C ILE A 250 6.67 -9.44 11.26
N LEU A 251 5.71 -9.19 12.16
CA LEU A 251 4.83 -8.02 12.11
C LEU A 251 5.57 -6.68 12.30
N SER A 252 6.77 -6.65 12.90
CA SER A 252 7.58 -5.42 12.97
C SER A 252 8.28 -5.09 11.64
N ILE A 253 8.42 -6.07 10.74
CA ILE A 253 8.91 -5.83 9.37
C ILE A 253 7.89 -5.03 8.56
N PHE A 254 6.59 -5.22 8.82
CA PHE A 254 5.51 -4.45 8.19
C PHE A 254 5.14 -3.17 8.94
N THR A 255 5.59 -3.03 10.19
CA THR A 255 5.20 -1.89 11.02
C THR A 255 6.39 -1.04 11.35
N TYR A 256 6.50 0.06 10.58
CA TYR A 256 6.51 1.46 10.99
C TYR A 256 7.10 1.88 12.35
N SER A 257 7.12 1.05 13.39
CA SER A 257 7.48 1.45 14.75
C SER A 257 8.99 1.57 14.95
N GLU A 258 9.78 0.54 14.67
CA GLU A 258 11.20 0.55 15.10
C GLU A 258 12.12 1.31 14.15
N PHE A 259 11.91 1.23 12.83
CA PHE A 259 12.71 1.95 11.85
C PHE A 259 12.47 3.47 11.91
N VAL A 260 11.22 3.89 12.06
CA VAL A 260 10.87 5.31 12.19
C VAL A 260 11.35 5.85 13.55
N SER A 261 11.13 5.13 14.66
CA SER A 261 11.61 5.57 15.98
C SER A 261 13.14 5.71 16.04
N SER A 262 13.88 4.83 15.37
CA SER A 262 15.35 4.92 15.31
C SER A 262 15.87 6.02 14.37
N LEU A 263 15.12 6.36 13.32
CA LEU A 263 15.40 7.53 12.47
C LEU A 263 15.16 8.86 13.19
N PHE A 264 14.08 8.95 13.99
CA PHE A 264 13.71 10.19 14.69
C PHE A 264 14.62 10.49 15.89
N PHE A 265 15.07 9.47 16.63
CA PHE A 265 16.04 9.65 17.72
C PHE A 265 17.39 10.21 17.24
N TRP A 266 17.74 10.02 15.97
CA TRP A 266 18.98 10.56 15.37
C TRP A 266 18.84 11.98 14.81
N SER A 267 17.61 12.52 14.73
CA SER A 267 17.36 13.89 14.25
C SER A 267 17.31 14.93 15.37
N GLU A 268 17.32 14.54 16.65
CA GLU A 268 17.41 15.48 17.77
C GLU A 268 18.85 15.89 18.11
N ASP A 269 19.86 15.23 17.53
CA ASP A 269 21.29 15.45 17.81
C ASP A 269 22.06 16.17 16.68
N GLY A 270 21.37 16.82 15.73
CA GLY A 270 21.99 17.48 14.56
C GLY A 270 21.58 18.93 14.34
#